data_AF-R5P403-F1
#
_entry.id   AF-R5P403-F1
#
_cell.length_a   1.000
_cell.length_b   1.000
_cell.length_c   1.000
_cell.angle_alpha   90.00
_cell.angle_beta   90.00
_cell.angle_gamma   90.00
#
_symmetry.space_group_name_H-M   'P 1'
#
loop_
_entity.id
_entity.type
_entity.pdbx_description
1 polymer ?
#
loop_
_entity_poly.entity_id
_entity_poly.type
_entity_poly.pdbx_seq_one_letter_code
_entity_poly.pdbx_strand_id
1 'polypeptide(L)'
;MKNNRSLEHILNILVILGSIFIIIILSIELLSTTPVLSNRFILNSHLVVCTIFLLDFFVRWYYSSQGWTFVWRNLFFLFVSIPYLNLVTAFTPVISHNLWITLRLIPLARGIYGISLIVSWITRSKITNLFITYLAILFVIIYFSSIVFFFMEHPVNPPVKIYWDAFNWAMMNVTTVGSNIFGVTKIGQSLAVLLAASGMIFFPIFTAYVTTKFQNKRKGTENN
;
A
#
# COMPACT_ATOMS: atom_id res chain seq x y z
N MET A 1 23.14 25.09 -3.13
CA MET A 1 21.93 24.58 -3.80
C MET A 1 22.12 23.25 -4.57
N LYS A 2 23.35 22.79 -4.90
CA LYS A 2 23.58 21.51 -5.61
C LYS A 2 23.60 20.26 -4.70
N ASN A 3 23.93 20.41 -3.41
CA ASN A 3 24.08 19.29 -2.47
C ASN A 3 22.74 18.68 -1.99
N ASN A 4 21.67 19.47 -1.94
CA ASN A 4 20.39 19.04 -1.37
C ASN A 4 19.68 18.02 -2.26
N ARG A 5 19.78 18.15 -3.59
CA ARG A 5 19.12 17.23 -4.53
C ARG A 5 19.71 15.82 -4.45
N SER A 6 21.03 15.68 -4.26
CA SER A 6 21.67 14.37 -4.13
C SER A 6 21.21 13.65 -2.86
N LEU A 7 21.12 14.39 -1.74
CA LEU A 7 20.67 13.86 -0.46
C LEU A 7 19.19 13.44 -0.52
N GLU A 8 18.32 14.30 -1.08
CA GLU A 8 16.91 13.96 -1.33
C GLU A 8 16.75 12.72 -2.22
N HIS A 9 17.57 12.58 -3.27
CA HIS A 9 17.55 11.40 -4.13
C HIS A 9 17.94 10.11 -3.39
N ILE A 10 18.99 10.16 -2.56
CA ILE A 10 19.42 9.01 -1.75
C ILE A 10 18.31 8.62 -0.76
N LEU A 11 17.73 9.60 -0.06
CA LEU A 11 16.64 9.34 0.88
C LEU A 11 15.41 8.75 0.18
N ASN A 12 15.04 9.26 -1.00
CA ASN A 12 13.96 8.68 -1.80
C ASN A 12 14.20 7.19 -2.08
N ILE A 13 15.41 6.83 -2.50
CA ILE A 13 15.77 5.43 -2.80
C ILE A 13 15.69 4.58 -1.52
N LEU A 14 16.21 5.08 -0.39
CA LEU A 14 16.15 4.37 0.89
C LEU A 14 14.71 4.17 1.37
N VAL A 15 13.84 5.18 1.24
CA VAL A 15 12.42 5.08 1.60
C VAL A 15 11.71 4.07 0.70
N ILE A 16 11.98 4.06 -0.60
CA ILE A 16 11.40 3.08 -1.53
C ILE A 16 11.85 1.65 -1.17
N LEU A 17 13.15 1.44 -0.98
CA LEU A 17 13.69 0.13 -0.60
C LEU A 17 13.13 -0.32 0.76
N GLY A 18 13.06 0.58 1.74
CA GLY A 18 12.45 0.31 3.04
C GLY A 18 10.96 -0.02 2.94
N SER A 19 10.23 0.65 2.05
CA SER A 19 8.81 0.36 1.77
C SER A 19 8.63 -1.03 1.18
N ILE A 20 9.44 -1.41 0.19
CA ILE A 20 9.38 -2.73 -0.43
C ILE A 20 9.75 -3.81 0.61
N PHE A 21 10.83 -3.58 1.36
CA PHE A 21 11.28 -4.49 2.40
C PHE A 21 10.20 -4.72 3.47
N ILE A 22 9.56 -3.66 3.97
CA ILE A 22 8.52 -3.81 5.00
C ILE A 22 7.27 -4.51 4.46
N ILE A 23 6.90 -4.29 3.20
CA ILE A 23 5.81 -5.03 2.56
C ILE A 23 6.15 -6.52 2.49
N ILE A 24 7.38 -6.89 2.12
CA ILE A 24 7.79 -8.31 2.07
C ILE A 24 7.71 -8.96 3.45
N ILE A 25 8.29 -8.32 4.48
CA ILE A 25 8.25 -8.82 5.86
C ILE A 25 6.82 -9.00 6.33
N LEU A 26 5.98 -8.00 6.10
CA LEU A 26 4.58 -8.01 6.48
C LEU A 26 3.78 -9.08 5.73
N SER A 27 4.01 -9.26 4.43
CA SER A 27 3.36 -10.29 3.65
C SER A 27 3.72 -11.68 4.16
N ILE A 28 4.99 -11.94 4.50
CA ILE A 28 5.36 -13.23 5.09
C ILE A 28 4.68 -13.39 6.46
N GLU A 29 4.67 -12.35 7.29
CA GLU A 29 4.06 -12.38 8.62
C GLU A 29 2.54 -12.61 8.60
N LEU A 30 1.81 -11.95 7.71
CA LEU A 30 0.34 -12.02 7.65
C LEU A 30 -0.17 -13.26 6.89
N LEU A 31 0.60 -13.78 5.94
CA LEU A 31 0.20 -14.94 5.14
C LEU A 31 0.60 -16.28 5.77
N SER A 32 1.59 -16.29 6.65
CA SER A 32 2.03 -17.53 7.31
C SER A 32 1.11 -17.86 8.48
N THR A 33 0.52 -19.05 8.46
CA THR A 33 -0.28 -19.58 9.58
C THR A 33 0.59 -20.00 10.78
N THR A 34 1.89 -20.19 10.55
CA THR A 34 2.90 -20.46 11.57
C THR A 34 3.98 -19.37 11.56
N PRO A 35 4.61 -19.08 12.72
CA PRO A 35 5.65 -18.05 12.79
C PRO A 35 6.92 -18.50 12.04
N VAL A 36 7.10 -18.00 10.81
CA VAL A 36 8.28 -18.26 9.96
C VAL A 36 9.46 -17.37 10.38
N LEU A 37 9.20 -16.11 10.73
CA LEU A 37 10.22 -15.17 11.21
C LEU A 37 10.15 -15.02 12.73
N SER A 38 11.32 -14.87 13.35
CA SER A 38 11.37 -14.59 14.79
C SER A 38 10.76 -13.22 15.11
N ASN A 39 10.05 -13.13 16.23
CA ASN A 39 9.44 -11.87 16.67
C ASN A 39 10.50 -10.75 16.85
N ARG A 40 11.71 -11.11 17.30
CA ARG A 40 12.84 -10.17 17.40
C ARG A 40 13.26 -9.62 16.04
N PHE A 41 13.34 -10.47 15.02
CA PHE A 41 13.70 -10.04 13.67
C PHE A 41 12.63 -9.12 13.06
N ILE A 42 11.35 -9.43 13.26
CA ILE A 42 10.23 -8.60 12.83
C ILE A 42 10.33 -7.22 13.51
N LEU A 43 10.38 -7.18 14.84
CA LEU A 43 10.49 -5.93 15.60
C LEU A 43 11.71 -5.09 15.17
N ASN A 44 12.87 -5.70 14.98
CA ASN A 44 14.07 -4.98 14.53
C ASN A 44 13.92 -4.43 13.12
N SER A 45 13.34 -5.21 12.20
CA SER A 45 13.06 -4.79 10.83
C SER A 45 12.10 -3.60 10.78
N HIS A 46 11.01 -3.66 11.55
CA HIS A 46 10.06 -2.55 11.68
C HIS A 46 10.75 -1.29 12.22
N LEU A 47 11.59 -1.42 13.25
CA LEU A 47 12.31 -0.29 13.84
C LEU A 47 13.26 0.36 12.84
N VAL A 48 14.09 -0.43 12.14
CA VAL A 48 15.06 0.09 11.17
C VAL A 48 14.35 0.87 10.06
N VAL A 49 13.28 0.31 9.49
CA VAL A 49 12.52 0.99 8.42
C VAL A 49 11.85 2.25 8.95
N CYS A 50 11.26 2.23 10.16
CA CYS A 50 10.67 3.42 10.77
C CYS A 50 11.71 4.54 10.95
N THR A 51 12.91 4.19 11.42
CA THR A 51 14.00 5.16 11.58
C THR A 51 14.37 5.79 10.24
N ILE A 52 14.46 5.03 9.15
CA ILE A 52 14.72 5.57 7.81
C ILE A 52 13.64 6.58 7.39
N PHE A 53 12.37 6.27 7.64
CA PHE A 53 11.24 7.13 7.28
C PHE A 53 11.19 8.40 8.14
N LEU A 54 11.45 8.29 9.43
CA LEU A 54 11.55 9.43 10.33
C LEU A 54 12.72 10.34 9.91
N LEU A 55 13.88 9.77 9.55
CA LEU A 55 15.00 10.55 9.05
C LEU A 55 14.64 11.30 7.76
N ASP A 56 13.96 10.64 6.80
CA ASP A 56 13.46 11.32 5.59
C ASP A 56 12.52 12.48 5.95
N PHE A 57 11.57 12.27 6.87
CA PHE A 57 10.67 13.32 7.35
C PHE A 57 11.42 14.51 7.94
N PHE A 58 12.32 14.26 8.89
CA PHE A 58 13.06 15.32 9.59
C PHE A 58 13.99 16.08 8.66
N VAL A 59 14.65 15.39 7.72
CA VAL A 59 15.49 16.03 6.72
C VAL A 59 14.66 16.94 5.81
N ARG A 60 13.52 16.47 5.29
CA ARG A 60 12.63 17.31 4.46
C ARG A 60 12.06 18.47 5.25
N TRP A 61 11.74 18.27 6.53
CA TRP A 61 11.25 19.33 7.38
C TRP A 61 12.31 20.41 7.59
N TYR A 62 13.54 20.02 7.92
CA TYR A 62 14.67 20.94 8.11
C TYR A 62 14.98 21.78 6.87
N TYR A 63 14.90 21.18 5.68
CA TYR A 63 15.10 21.90 4.42
C TYR A 63 13.85 22.65 3.93
N SER A 64 12.68 22.42 4.53
CA SER A 64 11.48 23.16 4.18
C SER A 64 11.52 24.56 4.77
N SER A 65 11.29 25.58 3.94
CA SER A 65 11.13 26.97 4.41
C SER A 65 9.81 27.21 5.17
N GLN A 66 9.00 26.18 5.34
CA GLN A 66 7.61 26.26 5.81
C GLN A 66 7.45 26.01 7.32
N GLY A 67 8.54 25.63 8.02
CA GLY A 67 8.53 25.42 9.48
C GLY A 67 7.43 24.46 9.93
N TRP A 68 6.62 24.85 10.92
CA TRP A 68 5.55 24.02 11.46
C TRP A 68 4.43 23.68 10.46
N THR A 69 4.19 24.54 9.46
CA THR A 69 3.18 24.28 8.41
C THR A 69 3.51 23.01 7.63
N PHE A 70 4.80 22.70 7.46
CA PHE A 70 5.23 21.43 6.85
C PHE A 70 4.81 20.23 7.68
N VAL A 71 4.95 20.28 9.01
CA VAL A 71 4.59 19.19 9.92
C VAL A 71 3.08 18.93 9.84
N TRP A 72 2.26 19.99 9.97
CA TRP A 72 0.80 19.87 9.89
C TRP A 72 0.31 19.26 8.58
N ARG A 73 0.94 19.61 7.44
CA ARG A 73 0.60 19.03 6.14
C ARG A 73 1.00 17.55 6.01
N ASN A 74 2.06 17.13 6.68
CA ASN A 74 2.63 15.79 6.57
C ASN A 74 2.40 14.93 7.83
N LEU A 75 1.44 15.29 8.68
CA LEU A 75 1.16 14.58 9.95
C LEU A 75 0.87 13.10 9.74
N PHE A 76 0.08 12.76 8.73
CA PHE A 76 -0.22 11.36 8.41
C PHE A 76 1.06 10.55 8.20
N PHE A 77 2.02 11.09 7.45
CA PHE A 77 3.30 10.44 7.19
C PHE A 77 4.16 10.34 8.46
N LEU A 78 4.15 11.37 9.31
CA LEU A 78 4.83 11.33 10.60
C LEU A 78 4.28 10.21 11.49
N PHE A 79 2.96 10.12 11.66
CA PHE A 79 2.32 9.06 12.44
C PHE A 79 2.66 7.68 11.89
N VAL A 80 2.49 7.50 10.59
CA VAL A 80 2.80 6.24 9.91
C VAL A 80 4.27 5.83 10.13
N SER A 81 5.21 6.78 10.27
CA SER A 81 6.64 6.51 10.47
C SER A 81 7.03 6.08 11.89
N ILE A 82 6.13 6.15 12.87
CA ILE A 82 6.42 5.81 14.28
C ILE A 82 6.45 4.28 14.47
N PRO A 83 7.48 3.69 15.12
CA PRO A 83 7.54 2.23 15.35
C PRO A 83 6.60 1.77 16.48
N TYR A 84 5.28 1.86 16.25
CA TYR A 84 4.27 1.52 17.26
C TYR A 84 4.37 0.09 17.80
N LEU A 85 4.67 -0.88 16.93
CA LEU A 85 4.83 -2.27 17.34
C LEU A 85 5.91 -2.37 18.43
N ASN A 86 7.07 -1.75 18.20
CA ASN A 86 8.19 -1.71 19.14
C ASN A 86 7.85 -0.97 20.43
N LEU A 87 7.21 0.20 20.33
CA LEU A 87 6.81 0.99 21.50
C LEU A 87 5.84 0.20 22.38
N VAL A 88 4.77 -0.34 21.81
CA VAL A 88 3.76 -1.08 22.58
C VAL A 88 4.35 -2.35 23.19
N THR A 89 5.22 -3.07 22.48
CA THR A 89 5.90 -4.24 23.06
C THR A 89 6.88 -3.90 24.18
N ALA A 90 7.43 -2.68 24.21
CA ALA A 90 8.37 -2.24 25.23
C ALA A 90 7.66 -1.73 26.50
N PHE A 91 6.53 -1.02 26.33
CA PHE A 91 5.82 -0.38 27.43
C PHE A 91 4.66 -1.21 28.01
N THR A 92 4.13 -2.18 27.27
CA THR A 92 2.95 -2.93 27.68
C THR A 92 3.20 -4.45 27.66
N PRO A 93 3.24 -5.12 28.83
CA PRO A 93 3.44 -6.57 28.91
C PRO A 93 2.25 -7.39 28.38
N VAL A 94 1.05 -6.82 28.38
CA VAL A 94 -0.20 -7.49 27.95
C VAL A 94 -0.90 -6.64 26.89
N ILE A 95 -0.94 -7.14 25.66
CA ILE A 95 -1.57 -6.46 24.53
C ILE A 95 -2.92 -7.12 24.26
N SER A 96 -3.99 -6.32 24.19
CA SER A 96 -5.31 -6.85 23.80
C SER A 96 -5.28 -7.35 22.34
N HIS A 97 -6.01 -8.42 22.05
CA HIS A 97 -6.00 -9.05 20.72
C HIS A 97 -6.34 -8.06 19.59
N ASN A 98 -7.33 -7.20 19.80
CA ASN A 98 -7.75 -6.18 18.83
C ASN A 98 -6.67 -5.11 18.57
N LEU A 99 -5.98 -4.67 19.63
CA LEU A 99 -4.87 -3.72 19.51
C LEU A 99 -3.70 -4.36 18.77
N TRP A 100 -3.39 -5.61 19.08
CA TRP A 100 -2.34 -6.37 18.40
C TRP A 100 -2.58 -6.50 16.89
N ILE A 101 -3.82 -6.81 16.48
CA ILE A 101 -4.23 -6.85 15.07
C ILE A 101 -4.05 -5.47 14.43
N THR A 102 -4.54 -4.41 15.06
CA THR A 102 -4.50 -3.05 14.49
C THR A 102 -3.06 -2.57 14.30
N LEU A 103 -2.18 -2.82 15.26
CA LEU A 103 -0.77 -2.43 15.19
C LEU A 103 -0.03 -3.09 14.03
N ARG A 104 -0.43 -4.31 13.65
CA ARG A 104 0.14 -5.04 12.49
C ARG A 104 -0.40 -4.56 11.15
N LEU A 105 -1.54 -3.86 11.14
CA LEU A 105 -2.08 -3.24 9.92
C LEU A 105 -1.46 -1.86 9.65
N ILE A 106 -0.93 -1.15 10.66
CA ILE A 106 -0.30 0.18 10.46
C ILE A 106 0.85 0.14 9.43
N PRO A 107 1.74 -0.87 9.41
CA PRO A 107 2.75 -1.01 8.37
C PRO A 107 2.21 -1.08 6.94
N LEU A 108 0.96 -1.52 6.71
CA LEU A 108 0.33 -1.47 5.38
C LEU A 108 0.21 -0.04 4.87
N ALA A 109 -0.15 0.90 5.76
CA ALA A 109 -0.24 2.31 5.42
C ALA A 109 1.12 2.89 4.97
N ARG A 110 2.24 2.33 5.47
CA ARG A 110 3.60 2.68 5.01
C ARG A 110 3.85 2.22 3.59
N GLY A 111 3.42 0.99 3.28
CA GLY A 111 3.49 0.44 1.93
C GLY A 111 2.73 1.32 0.93
N ILE A 112 1.54 1.76 1.29
CA ILE A 112 0.73 2.70 0.50
C ILE A 112 1.48 4.03 0.28
N TYR A 113 2.12 4.58 1.32
CA TYR A 113 2.93 5.79 1.17
C TYR A 113 4.13 5.58 0.22
N GLY A 114 4.89 4.50 0.38
CA GLY A 114 5.99 4.16 -0.52
C GLY A 114 5.54 4.05 -1.98
N ILE A 115 4.36 3.47 -2.19
CA ILE A 115 3.74 3.36 -3.51
C ILE A 115 3.31 4.73 -4.05
N SER A 116 2.79 5.64 -3.21
CA SER A 116 2.44 6.99 -3.64
C SER A 116 3.64 7.78 -4.19
N LEU A 117 4.84 7.56 -3.62
CA LEU A 117 6.08 8.14 -4.12
C LEU A 117 6.48 7.56 -5.48
N ILE A 118 6.35 6.25 -5.65
CA ILE A 118 6.61 5.55 -6.93
C ILE A 118 5.63 6.04 -8.00
N VAL A 119 4.34 6.13 -7.67
CA VAL A 119 3.29 6.65 -8.56
C VAL A 119 3.58 8.09 -8.96
N SER A 120 3.94 8.96 -8.00
CA SER A 120 4.31 10.35 -8.29
C SER A 120 5.51 10.46 -9.24
N TRP A 121 6.44 9.50 -9.21
CA TRP A 121 7.58 9.46 -10.12
C TRP A 121 7.16 9.00 -11.52
N ILE A 122 6.31 7.98 -11.62
CA ILE A 122 5.73 7.48 -12.87
C ILE A 122 4.90 8.58 -13.55
N THR A 123 3.98 9.24 -12.85
CA THR A 123 3.05 10.21 -13.45
C THR A 123 3.72 11.45 -14.07
N ARG A 124 5.00 11.74 -13.78
CA ARG A 124 5.73 12.89 -14.36
C ARG A 124 6.00 12.79 -15.86
N SER A 125 5.91 11.61 -16.48
CA SER A 125 6.08 11.45 -17.94
C SER A 125 4.73 11.29 -18.66
N LYS A 126 4.21 12.39 -19.25
CA LYS A 126 3.09 12.53 -20.22
C LYS A 126 2.08 11.36 -20.38
N ILE A 127 0.79 11.64 -20.11
CA ILE A 127 -0.51 11.04 -20.53
C ILE A 127 -0.61 9.52 -20.86
N THR A 128 0.31 8.92 -21.62
CA THR A 128 0.42 7.47 -21.82
C THR A 128 0.58 6.71 -20.48
N ASN A 129 1.03 7.41 -19.43
CA ASN A 129 1.16 6.87 -18.08
C ASN A 129 -0.11 6.86 -17.22
N LEU A 130 -1.22 7.48 -17.62
CA LEU A 130 -2.42 7.47 -16.76
C LEU A 130 -3.00 6.07 -16.65
N PHE A 131 -3.22 5.38 -17.77
CA PHE A 131 -3.72 4.00 -17.76
C PHE A 131 -2.79 3.05 -17.00
N ILE A 132 -1.47 3.15 -17.25
CA ILE A 132 -0.46 2.33 -16.56
C ILE A 132 -0.46 2.62 -15.05
N THR A 133 -0.58 3.90 -14.66
CA THR A 133 -0.67 4.31 -13.26
C THR A 133 -1.91 3.72 -12.59
N TYR A 134 -3.08 3.81 -13.24
CA TYR A 134 -4.32 3.22 -12.72
C TYR A 134 -4.21 1.70 -12.60
N LEU A 135 -3.60 1.03 -13.59
CA LEU A 135 -3.39 -0.41 -13.55
C LEU A 135 -2.46 -0.80 -12.39
N ALA A 136 -1.38 -0.05 -12.17
CA ALA A 136 -0.48 -0.27 -11.03
C ALA A 136 -1.20 -0.08 -9.69
N ILE A 137 -2.01 0.98 -9.56
CA ILE A 137 -2.83 1.22 -8.37
C ILE A 137 -3.83 0.07 -8.16
N LEU A 138 -4.47 -0.41 -9.22
CA LEU A 138 -5.42 -1.51 -9.15
C LEU A 138 -4.74 -2.80 -8.63
N PHE A 139 -3.57 -3.16 -9.16
CA PHE A 139 -2.80 -4.30 -8.67
C PHE A 139 -2.43 -4.17 -7.19
N VAL A 140 -2.06 -2.96 -6.77
CA VAL A 140 -1.75 -2.65 -5.36
C VAL A 140 -3.00 -2.85 -4.48
N ILE A 141 -4.15 -2.33 -4.89
CA ILE A 141 -5.41 -2.48 -4.14
C ILE A 141 -5.79 -3.95 -4.04
N ILE A 142 -5.71 -4.71 -5.14
CA ILE A 142 -6.00 -6.16 -5.15
C ILE A 142 -5.09 -6.88 -4.18
N TYR A 143 -3.78 -6.64 -4.27
CA TYR A 143 -2.77 -7.32 -3.46
C TYR A 143 -2.92 -7.03 -1.95
N PHE A 144 -3.09 -5.77 -1.56
CA PHE A 144 -3.28 -5.46 -0.15
C PHE A 144 -4.64 -5.92 0.37
N SER A 145 -5.70 -5.80 -0.44
CA SER A 145 -7.02 -6.26 -0.04
C SER A 145 -7.04 -7.78 0.16
N SER A 146 -6.36 -8.56 -0.69
CA SER A 146 -6.28 -10.02 -0.51
C SER A 146 -5.51 -10.40 0.76
N ILE A 147 -4.41 -9.71 1.08
CA ILE A 147 -3.65 -9.96 2.31
C ILE A 147 -4.49 -9.63 3.55
N VAL A 148 -5.11 -8.45 3.58
CA VAL A 148 -5.92 -8.03 4.74
C VAL A 148 -7.14 -8.92 4.88
N PHE A 149 -7.81 -9.25 3.78
CA PHE A 149 -8.95 -10.18 3.80
C PHE A 149 -8.52 -11.54 4.34
N PHE A 150 -7.42 -12.11 3.85
CA PHE A 150 -6.90 -13.38 4.36
C PHE A 150 -6.64 -13.31 5.87
N PHE A 151 -5.89 -12.30 6.32
CA PHE A 151 -5.53 -12.15 7.73
C PHE A 151 -6.75 -12.02 8.65
N MET A 152 -7.77 -11.28 8.21
CA MET A 152 -8.97 -11.03 9.02
C MET A 152 -9.97 -12.19 8.97
N GLU A 153 -10.09 -12.87 7.83
CA GLU A 153 -11.17 -13.83 7.58
C GLU A 153 -10.72 -15.27 7.78
N HIS A 154 -9.47 -15.64 7.48
CA HIS A 154 -8.98 -17.01 7.63
C HIS A 154 -9.26 -17.63 9.03
N PRO A 155 -9.13 -16.90 10.16
CA PRO A 155 -9.41 -17.48 11.49
C PRO A 155 -10.90 -17.73 11.77
N VAL A 156 -11.82 -17.09 11.06
CA VAL A 156 -13.27 -17.05 11.41
C VAL A 156 -14.20 -17.45 10.25
N ASN A 157 -13.69 -17.55 9.03
CA ASN A 157 -14.44 -17.78 7.80
C ASN A 157 -14.00 -19.12 7.18
N PRO A 158 -14.72 -20.23 7.41
CA PRO A 158 -14.32 -21.56 6.96
C PRO A 158 -14.07 -21.71 5.44
N PRO A 159 -14.77 -20.97 4.56
CA PRO A 159 -14.42 -20.88 3.14
C PRO A 159 -13.03 -20.35 2.81
N VAL A 160 -12.37 -19.57 3.68
CA VAL A 160 -11.03 -18.99 3.46
C VAL A 160 -9.99 -19.91 4.08
N LYS A 161 -9.47 -20.87 3.32
CA LYS A 161 -8.54 -21.90 3.83
C LYS A 161 -7.08 -21.57 3.56
N ILE A 162 -6.81 -20.99 2.39
CA ILE A 162 -5.47 -20.62 1.97
C ILE A 162 -5.48 -19.22 1.37
N TYR A 163 -4.30 -18.60 1.28
CA TYR A 163 -4.17 -17.27 0.69
C TYR A 163 -4.76 -17.18 -0.72
N TRP A 164 -4.68 -18.26 -1.50
CA TRP A 164 -5.24 -18.30 -2.84
C TRP A 164 -6.76 -18.04 -2.86
N ASP A 165 -7.50 -18.47 -1.84
CA ASP A 165 -8.94 -18.22 -1.73
C ASP A 165 -9.23 -16.72 -1.58
N ALA A 166 -8.44 -16.03 -0.75
CA ALA A 166 -8.54 -14.58 -0.55
C ALA A 166 -8.07 -13.77 -1.77
N PHE A 167 -7.03 -14.24 -2.47
CA PHE A 167 -6.58 -13.63 -3.72
C PHE A 167 -7.62 -13.76 -4.83
N ASN A 168 -8.19 -14.96 -5.00
CA ASN A 168 -9.28 -15.19 -5.95
C ASN A 168 -10.51 -14.35 -5.59
N TRP A 169 -10.87 -14.30 -4.30
CA TRP A 169 -11.93 -13.42 -3.81
C TRP A 169 -11.70 -11.95 -4.21
N ALA A 170 -10.48 -11.43 -4.03
CA ALA A 170 -10.16 -10.04 -4.38
C ALA A 170 -10.30 -9.79 -5.89
N MET A 171 -9.81 -10.72 -6.71
CA MET A 171 -9.93 -10.68 -8.17
C MET A 171 -11.39 -10.71 -8.65
N MET A 172 -12.24 -11.52 -8.03
CA MET A 172 -13.67 -11.58 -8.37
C MET A 172 -14.44 -10.31 -7.96
N ASN A 173 -14.10 -9.71 -6.82
CA ASN A 173 -14.75 -8.47 -6.36
C ASN A 173 -14.30 -7.26 -7.18
N VAL A 174 -13.01 -7.14 -7.51
CA VAL A 174 -12.51 -6.02 -8.34
C VAL A 174 -13.03 -6.09 -9.77
N THR A 175 -13.30 -7.28 -10.30
CA THR A 175 -13.92 -7.42 -11.63
C THR A 175 -15.44 -7.30 -11.58
N THR A 176 -16.02 -7.06 -10.40
CA THR A 176 -17.47 -6.97 -10.15
C THR A 176 -18.27 -8.25 -10.50
N VAL A 177 -17.58 -9.37 -10.73
CA VAL A 177 -18.20 -10.69 -10.93
C VAL A 177 -18.83 -11.18 -9.62
N GLY A 178 -18.21 -10.82 -8.48
CA GLY A 178 -18.61 -11.32 -7.16
C GLY A 178 -18.04 -12.70 -6.88
N SER A 179 -17.82 -13.02 -5.60
CA SER A 179 -17.23 -14.28 -5.15
C SER A 179 -18.25 -15.12 -4.38
N ASN A 180 -18.06 -16.44 -4.37
CA ASN A 180 -18.81 -17.35 -3.50
C ASN A 180 -18.34 -17.26 -2.02
N ILE A 181 -17.24 -16.55 -1.77
CA ILE A 181 -16.72 -16.26 -0.43
C ILE A 181 -17.16 -14.84 -0.06
N PHE A 182 -17.79 -14.70 1.10
CA PHE A 182 -18.22 -13.40 1.62
C PHE A 182 -17.47 -13.09 2.90
N GLY A 183 -17.07 -11.82 3.08
CA GLY A 183 -16.46 -11.38 4.33
C GLY A 183 -17.48 -11.41 5.47
N VAL A 184 -17.16 -12.11 6.55
CA VAL A 184 -17.99 -12.14 7.77
C VAL A 184 -17.59 -11.03 8.75
N THR A 185 -16.38 -10.49 8.63
CA THR A 185 -15.91 -9.36 9.44
C THR A 185 -16.28 -8.03 8.79
N LYS A 186 -16.41 -6.97 9.61
CA LYS A 186 -16.64 -5.59 9.13
C LYS A 186 -15.54 -5.12 8.18
N ILE A 187 -14.30 -5.51 8.44
CA ILE A 187 -13.16 -5.16 7.57
C ILE A 187 -13.28 -5.90 6.23
N GLY A 188 -13.57 -7.21 6.24
CA GLY A 188 -13.79 -7.98 5.02
C GLY A 188 -14.92 -7.43 4.15
N GLN A 189 -16.03 -7.02 4.77
CA GLN A 189 -17.15 -6.37 4.06
C GLN A 189 -16.76 -5.01 3.47
N SER A 190 -15.99 -4.21 4.21
CA SER A 190 -15.49 -2.91 3.73
C SER A 190 -14.54 -3.06 2.54
N LEU A 191 -13.69 -4.10 2.56
CA LEU A 191 -12.79 -4.42 1.44
C LEU A 191 -13.57 -4.82 0.18
N ALA A 192 -14.69 -5.53 0.31
CA ALA A 192 -15.55 -5.87 -0.83
C ALA A 192 -16.06 -4.60 -1.54
N VAL A 193 -16.53 -3.61 -0.77
CA VAL A 193 -16.99 -2.31 -1.30
C VAL A 193 -15.85 -1.56 -1.97
N LEU A 194 -14.66 -1.52 -1.35
CA LEU A 194 -13.48 -0.87 -1.90
C LEU A 194 -13.05 -1.48 -3.24
N LEU A 195 -13.01 -2.81 -3.32
CA LEU A 195 -12.63 -3.54 -4.53
C LEU A 195 -13.65 -3.32 -5.65
N ALA A 196 -14.94 -3.44 -5.35
CA ALA A 196 -16.00 -3.19 -6.33
C ALA A 196 -15.94 -1.75 -6.87
N ALA A 197 -15.78 -0.75 -5.99
CA ALA A 197 -15.63 0.64 -6.40
C ALA A 197 -14.39 0.87 -7.28
N SER A 198 -13.26 0.27 -6.92
CA SER A 198 -12.02 0.36 -7.69
C SER A 198 -12.17 -0.23 -9.10
N GLY A 199 -12.84 -1.37 -9.21
CA GLY A 199 -13.21 -2.01 -10.48
C GLY A 199 -14.08 -1.14 -11.37
N MET A 200 -15.19 -0.64 -10.80
CA MET A 200 -16.13 0.22 -11.52
C MET A 200 -15.50 1.51 -12.03
N ILE A 201 -14.49 2.06 -11.34
CA ILE A 201 -13.73 3.23 -11.80
C ILE A 201 -12.75 2.85 -12.92
N PHE A 202 -12.12 1.67 -12.85
CA PHE A 202 -11.10 1.25 -13.80
C PHE A 202 -11.64 0.97 -15.21
N PHE A 203 -12.78 0.27 -15.33
CA PHE A 203 -13.32 -0.12 -16.64
C PHE A 203 -13.63 1.06 -17.58
N PRO A 204 -14.30 2.15 -17.15
CA PRO A 204 -14.53 3.33 -17.98
C PRO A 204 -13.23 3.99 -18.46
N ILE A 205 -12.21 4.05 -17.59
CA ILE A 205 -10.89 4.63 -17.92
C ILE A 205 -10.21 3.79 -19.00
N PHE A 206 -10.25 2.47 -18.88
CA PHE A 206 -9.74 1.56 -19.90
C PHE A 206 -10.45 1.77 -21.24
N THR A 207 -11.78 1.81 -21.25
CA THR A 207 -12.58 2.05 -22.46
C THR A 207 -12.24 3.39 -23.12
N ALA A 208 -12.11 4.46 -22.34
CA ALA A 208 -11.72 5.78 -22.82
C ALA A 208 -10.30 5.79 -23.44
N TYR A 209 -9.35 5.11 -22.78
CA TYR A 209 -7.98 4.98 -23.28
C TYR A 209 -7.92 4.23 -24.61
N VAL A 210 -8.59 3.07 -24.70
CA VAL A 210 -8.66 2.26 -25.93
C VAL A 210 -9.32 3.06 -27.05
N THR A 211 -10.47 3.68 -26.78
CA THR A 211 -11.23 4.47 -27.77
C THR A 211 -10.38 5.63 -28.30
N THR A 212 -9.73 6.39 -27.42
CA THR A 212 -8.85 7.51 -27.81
C THR A 212 -7.69 7.02 -28.69
N LYS A 213 -7.07 5.88 -28.34
CA LYS A 213 -5.98 5.31 -29.13
C LYS A 213 -6.43 4.86 -30.51
N PHE A 214 -7.60 4.23 -30.61
CA PHE A 214 -8.20 3.83 -31.90
C PHE A 214 -8.58 5.03 -32.76
N GLN A 215 -9.23 6.05 -32.18
CA GLN A 215 -9.61 7.28 -32.89
C GLN A 215 -8.39 8.04 -33.42
N ASN A 216 -7.33 8.18 -32.62
CA ASN A 216 -6.09 8.82 -33.05
C ASN A 216 -5.41 8.06 -34.19
N LYS A 217 -5.41 6.72 -34.13
CA LYS A 217 -4.87 5.88 -35.22
C LYS A 217 -5.66 6.09 -36.52
N ARG A 218 -6.99 6.13 -36.44
CA ARG A 218 -7.86 6.35 -37.60
C ARG A 218 -7.64 7.72 -38.25
N LYS A 219 -7.60 8.79 -37.46
CA LYS A 219 -7.32 10.15 -37.96
C LYS A 219 -5.94 10.27 -38.61
N GLY A 220 -4.94 9.55 -38.11
CA GLY A 220 -3.61 9.50 -38.73
C GLY A 220 -3.56 8.72 -40.06
N THR A 221 -4.52 7.82 -40.30
CA THR A 221 -4.68 7.11 -41.58
C THR A 221 -5.50 7.91 -42.59
N GLU A 222 -6.44 8.76 -42.13
CA GLU A 222 -7.24 9.64 -43.02
C GLU A 222 -6.46 10.89 -43.50
N ASN A 223 -5.36 11.27 -42.85
CA ASN A 223 -4.53 12.43 -43.17
C ASN A 223 -3.22 12.09 -43.94
N ASN A 224 -3.03 10.83 -44.35
CA ASN A 224 -1.91 10.34 -45.17
C ASN A 224 -2.45 9.74 -46.47
#